data_AF-A0A953SJR3-F1
#
_entry.id   AF-A0A953SJR3-F1
#
_cell.length_a   1.000
_cell.length_b   1.000
_cell.length_c   1.000
_cell.angle_alpha   90.00
_cell.angle_beta   90.00
_cell.angle_gamma   90.00
#
_symmetry.space_group_name_H-M   'P 1'
#
loop_
_entity.id
_entity.type
_entity.pdbx_description
1 polymer ?
#
loop_
_entity_poly.entity_id
_entity_poly.type
_entity_poly.pdbx_seq_one_letter_code
_entity_poly.pdbx_strand_id
1 'polypeptide(L)'
;MTTRTATLRISGMHCSGCASKISAALLKLDGVETADVSAQNGTATIAGDPLPGDDTLGGAVEAAGDYTMTGVERGSPTSHPESSSHQHHAAIEEPVKESLYPLFLIVGFIAGVTLLIALATGDWSIEPLMRHFMAGFFIVFSFFKLLDPPGFVSAYRGYDLIARKVPAWGWAYPFVELALGVA
;
A
#
# COMPACT_ATOMS: atom_id res chain seq x y z
N MET A 1 22.07 -26.13 -1.53
CA MET A 1 20.84 -26.22 -0.71
C MET A 1 19.69 -25.94 -1.64
N THR A 2 18.65 -26.77 -1.65
CA THR A 2 17.58 -26.72 -2.65
C THR A 2 16.40 -25.97 -2.04
N THR A 3 16.46 -24.64 -2.04
CA THR A 3 15.34 -23.81 -1.57
C THR A 3 14.12 -24.08 -2.45
N ARG A 4 13.01 -24.50 -1.83
CA ARG A 4 11.72 -24.67 -2.52
C ARG A 4 10.91 -23.39 -2.35
N THR A 5 10.15 -23.04 -3.39
CA THR A 5 9.28 -21.86 -3.37
C THR A 5 7.84 -22.28 -3.55
N ALA A 6 6.93 -21.72 -2.76
CA ALA A 6 5.49 -21.90 -2.91
C ALA A 6 4.78 -20.56 -2.87
N THR A 7 3.72 -20.43 -3.66
CA THR A 7 2.84 -19.25 -3.68
C THR A 7 1.47 -19.63 -3.14
N LEU A 8 1.06 -18.98 -2.06
CA LEU A 8 -0.23 -19.15 -1.41
C LEU A 8 -1.19 -18.07 -1.93
N ARG A 9 -2.41 -18.46 -2.27
CA ARG A 9 -3.53 -17.54 -2.51
C ARG A 9 -4.27 -17.32 -1.20
N ILE A 10 -4.48 -16.07 -0.82
CA ILE A 10 -5.09 -15.71 0.47
C ILE A 10 -6.21 -14.71 0.23
N SER A 11 -7.40 -15.03 0.73
CA SER A 11 -8.57 -14.15 0.75
C SER A 11 -8.68 -13.41 2.08
N GLY A 12 -9.24 -12.19 2.06
CA GLY A 12 -9.47 -11.37 3.26
C GLY A 12 -8.38 -10.31 3.57
N MET A 13 -7.37 -10.16 2.72
CA MET A 13 -6.30 -9.16 2.91
C MET A 13 -6.74 -7.72 2.52
N HIS A 14 -7.70 -7.14 3.25
CA HIS A 14 -8.25 -5.81 2.95
C HIS A 14 -7.63 -4.65 3.74
N CYS A 15 -6.63 -4.89 4.59
CA CYS A 15 -6.02 -3.85 5.42
C CYS A 15 -4.51 -3.77 5.18
N SER A 16 -3.97 -2.55 5.26
CA SER A 16 -2.56 -2.20 5.09
C SER A 16 -1.63 -2.99 6.03
N GLY A 17 -2.14 -3.44 7.18
CA GLY A 17 -1.42 -4.27 8.14
C GLY A 17 -1.57 -5.79 7.98
N CYS A 18 -2.45 -6.27 7.09
CA CYS A 18 -2.70 -7.71 6.92
C CYS A 18 -1.45 -8.44 6.41
N ALA A 19 -0.76 -7.87 5.42
CA ALA A 19 0.43 -8.47 4.82
C ALA A 19 1.55 -8.68 5.86
N SER A 20 1.80 -7.70 6.72
CA SER A 20 2.82 -7.80 7.76
C SER A 20 2.48 -8.84 8.82
N LYS A 21 1.21 -8.99 9.20
CA LYS A 21 0.76 -10.02 10.15
C LYS A 21 0.94 -11.43 9.57
N ILE A 22 0.53 -11.62 8.32
CA ILE A 22 0.65 -12.90 7.62
C ILE A 22 2.12 -13.26 7.39
N SER A 23 2.95 -12.31 6.94
CA SER A 23 4.39 -12.53 6.76
C SER A 23 5.06 -12.94 8.08
N ALA A 24 4.75 -12.24 9.18
CA ALA A 24 5.28 -12.58 10.50
C ALA A 24 4.78 -13.93 11.04
N ALA A 25 3.56 -14.36 10.68
CA ALA A 25 3.05 -15.68 11.04
C ALA A 25 3.73 -16.80 10.23
N LEU A 26 3.94 -16.59 8.93
CA LEU A 26 4.60 -17.55 8.04
C LEU A 26 6.09 -17.71 8.36
N LEU A 27 6.79 -16.62 8.72
CA LEU A 27 8.21 -16.66 9.14
C LEU A 27 8.44 -17.37 10.49
N LYS A 28 7.39 -17.59 11.30
CA LYS A 28 7.50 -18.35 12.54
C LYS A 28 7.43 -19.86 12.32
N LEU A 29 7.07 -20.31 11.12
CA LEU A 29 6.99 -21.73 10.81
C LEU A 29 8.38 -22.30 10.57
N ASP A 30 8.67 -23.44 11.19
CA ASP A 30 9.92 -24.16 11.00
C ASP A 30 10.07 -24.58 9.54
N GLY A 31 11.18 -24.16 8.91
CA GLY A 31 11.48 -24.45 7.51
C GLY A 31 11.11 -23.35 6.52
N VAL A 32 10.55 -22.21 6.96
CA VAL A 32 10.33 -21.02 6.13
C VAL A 32 11.48 -20.02 6.35
N GLU A 33 12.29 -19.79 5.32
CA GLU A 33 13.39 -18.81 5.36
C GLU A 33 12.94 -17.41 4.94
N THR A 34 12.02 -17.33 3.97
CA THR A 34 11.47 -16.06 3.47
C THR A 34 9.95 -16.16 3.30
N ALA A 35 9.25 -15.07 3.60
CA ALA A 35 7.81 -14.92 3.36
C ALA A 35 7.49 -13.51 2.87
N ASP A 36 7.31 -13.37 1.56
CA ASP A 36 6.89 -12.13 0.91
C ASP A 36 5.36 -12.15 0.71
N VAL A 37 4.66 -11.13 1.19
CA VAL A 37 3.19 -11.10 1.16
C VAL A 37 2.70 -9.86 0.44
N SER A 38 1.96 -10.06 -0.65
CA SER A 38 1.33 -9.00 -1.42
C SER A 38 -0.16 -8.93 -1.10
N ALA A 39 -0.54 -7.95 -0.27
CA ALA A 39 -1.95 -7.62 -0.04
C ALA A 39 -2.65 -7.15 -1.32
N GLN A 40 -1.91 -6.52 -2.25
CA GLN A 40 -2.46 -6.05 -3.53
C GLN A 40 -2.86 -7.21 -4.44
N ASN A 41 -2.05 -8.27 -4.48
CA ASN A 41 -2.28 -9.42 -5.37
C ASN A 41 -3.07 -10.56 -4.72
N GLY A 42 -3.31 -10.49 -3.41
CA GLY A 42 -3.95 -11.58 -2.69
C GLY A 42 -3.05 -12.81 -2.56
N THR A 43 -1.72 -12.64 -2.56
CA THR A 43 -0.76 -13.75 -2.61
C THR A 43 0.35 -13.64 -1.57
N ALA A 44 0.85 -14.77 -1.10
CA ALA A 44 2.03 -14.88 -0.25
C ALA A 44 3.03 -15.88 -0.84
N THR A 45 4.25 -15.44 -1.15
CA THR A 45 5.32 -16.29 -1.65
C THR A 45 6.27 -16.64 -0.52
N ILE A 46 6.42 -17.93 -0.25
CA ILE A 46 7.32 -18.46 0.78
C ILE A 46 8.46 -19.25 0.14
N ALA A 47 9.64 -19.18 0.74
CA ALA A 47 10.77 -20.02 0.35
C ALA A 47 11.43 -20.67 1.57
N GLY A 48 11.90 -21.91 1.42
CA GLY A 48 12.62 -22.62 2.47
C GLY A 48 12.85 -24.09 2.18
N ASP A 49 13.44 -24.81 3.14
CA ASP A 49 13.75 -26.24 3.02
C ASP A 49 13.78 -26.94 4.40
N PRO A 50 12.90 -27.92 4.68
CA PRO A 50 11.69 -28.29 3.93
C PRO A 50 10.54 -27.30 4.21
N LEU A 51 9.74 -26.99 3.18
CA LEU A 51 8.52 -26.18 3.37
C LEU A 51 7.46 -26.96 4.19
N PRO A 52 6.74 -26.28 5.11
CA PRO A 52 5.63 -26.87 5.86
C PRO A 52 4.52 -27.41 4.95
N GLY A 53 3.70 -28.33 5.46
CA GLY A 53 2.53 -28.85 4.76
C GLY A 53 1.42 -27.80 4.61
N ASP A 54 0.54 -27.96 3.61
CA ASP A 54 -0.52 -27.00 3.29
C ASP A 54 -1.46 -26.74 4.49
N ASP A 55 -1.76 -27.76 5.30
CA ASP A 55 -2.58 -27.62 6.51
C ASP A 55 -1.92 -26.70 7.56
N THR A 56 -0.60 -26.77 7.70
CA THR A 56 0.17 -25.92 8.62
C THR A 56 0.24 -24.48 8.13
N LEU A 57 0.37 -24.30 6.81
CA LEU A 57 0.35 -22.98 6.18
C LEU A 57 -1.02 -22.31 6.30
N GLY A 58 -2.10 -23.06 6.05
CA GLY A 58 -3.48 -22.61 6.24
C GLY A 58 -3.74 -22.20 7.69
N GLY A 59 -3.36 -23.06 8.64
CA GLY A 59 -3.51 -22.77 10.07
C GLY A 59 -2.73 -21.54 10.53
N ALA A 60 -1.54 -21.27 9.97
CA ALA A 60 -0.76 -20.07 10.30
C ALA A 60 -1.40 -18.79 9.72
N VAL A 61 -1.99 -18.87 8.53
CA VAL A 61 -2.73 -17.76 7.91
C VAL A 61 -4.00 -17.45 8.70
N GLU A 62 -4.75 -18.47 9.13
CA GLU A 62 -5.94 -18.31 9.99
C GLU A 62 -5.58 -17.82 11.41
N ALA A 63 -4.45 -18.27 11.97
CA ALA A 63 -3.98 -17.78 13.26
C ALA A 63 -3.56 -16.29 13.21
N ALA A 64 -3.26 -15.76 12.01
CA ALA A 64 -2.94 -14.36 11.82
C ALA A 64 -4.18 -13.44 11.79
N GLY A 65 -5.39 -14.00 11.61
CA GLY A 65 -6.67 -13.27 11.60
C GLY A 65 -7.76 -13.96 10.77
N ASP A 66 -8.81 -13.22 10.40
CA ASP A 66 -9.94 -13.70 9.58
C ASP A 66 -9.55 -13.86 8.09
N TYR A 67 -8.49 -14.61 7.80
CA TYR A 67 -7.97 -14.87 6.45
C TYR A 67 -8.18 -16.32 6.06
N THR A 68 -8.40 -16.58 4.77
CA THR A 68 -8.57 -17.95 4.26
C THR A 68 -7.61 -18.22 3.14
N MET A 69 -6.80 -19.27 3.29
CA MET A 69 -5.95 -19.76 2.21
C MET A 69 -6.81 -20.50 1.19
N THR A 70 -6.86 -20.00 -0.05
CA THR A 70 -7.72 -20.54 -1.11
C THR A 70 -6.98 -21.46 -2.09
N GLY A 71 -5.64 -21.50 -2.01
CA GLY A 71 -4.84 -22.41 -2.82
C GLY A 71 -3.34 -22.29 -2.56
N VAL A 72 -2.60 -23.35 -2.89
CA VAL A 72 -1.13 -23.42 -2.80
C VAL A 72 -0.58 -23.88 -4.14
N GLU A 73 0.25 -23.05 -4.76
CA GLU A 73 1.01 -23.38 -5.96
C GLU A 73 2.46 -23.63 -5.57
N ARG A 74 2.90 -24.89 -5.53
CA ARG A 74 4.28 -25.26 -5.21
C ARG A 74 5.12 -25.31 -6.48
N GLY A 75 6.08 -24.41 -6.61
CA GLY A 75 7.05 -24.44 -7.70
C GLY A 75 8.02 -25.60 -7.52
N SER A 76 8.10 -26.51 -8.49
CA SER A 76 9.19 -27.49 -8.61
C SER A 76 10.44 -26.82 -9.21
N PRO A 77 11.67 -27.35 -8.97
CA PRO A 77 12.91 -26.68 -9.32
C PRO A 77 13.05 -26.47 -10.84
N THR A 78 13.65 -25.35 -11.20
CA THR A 78 13.68 -24.66 -12.50
C THR A 78 13.94 -25.54 -13.75
N SER A 79 13.01 -25.50 -14.73
CA SER A 79 13.27 -25.54 -16.20
C SER A 79 11.99 -25.22 -17.02
N HIS A 80 11.96 -24.08 -17.73
CA HIS A 80 10.91 -23.60 -18.67
C HIS A 80 10.84 -24.43 -19.98
N PRO A 81 9.91 -24.20 -20.95
CA PRO A 81 8.52 -23.66 -20.96
C PRO A 81 7.51 -24.50 -21.82
N GLU A 82 6.19 -24.19 -21.77
CA GLU A 82 5.08 -24.42 -22.76
C GLU A 82 3.75 -24.81 -22.03
N SER A 83 2.78 -23.90 -21.86
CA SER A 83 1.68 -23.50 -22.79
C SER A 83 0.62 -24.60 -22.98
N SER A 84 -0.55 -24.57 -22.34
CA SER A 84 -1.81 -23.90 -22.77
C SER A 84 -2.97 -24.75 -22.16
N SER A 85 -4.19 -24.34 -21.82
CA SER A 85 -5.02 -23.17 -22.11
C SER A 85 -6.31 -23.29 -21.28
N HIS A 86 -6.76 -22.22 -20.63
CA HIS A 86 -8.19 -21.88 -20.57
C HIS A 86 -8.31 -20.35 -20.57
N GLN A 87 -8.84 -19.83 -21.69
CA GLN A 87 -9.11 -18.43 -21.96
C GLN A 87 -10.43 -18.00 -21.32
N HIS A 88 -10.41 -16.95 -20.51
CA HIS A 88 -11.37 -15.86 -20.63
C HIS A 88 -10.87 -14.61 -19.90
N HIS A 89 -10.96 -13.49 -20.62
CA HIS A 89 -10.57 -12.12 -20.25
C HIS A 89 -9.07 -11.82 -20.42
N ALA A 90 -8.68 -11.71 -21.68
CA ALA A 90 -7.83 -10.60 -22.12
C ALA A 90 -8.60 -9.29 -21.85
N ALA A 91 -8.64 -8.88 -20.58
CA ALA A 91 -8.60 -7.45 -20.32
C ALA A 91 -7.26 -7.00 -20.87
N ILE A 92 -7.27 -5.99 -21.71
CA ILE A 92 -6.09 -5.16 -21.94
C ILE A 92 -5.52 -4.92 -20.54
N GLU A 93 -4.34 -5.47 -20.24
CA GLU A 93 -3.53 -4.93 -19.15
C GLU A 93 -3.36 -3.47 -19.54
N GLU A 94 -4.21 -2.60 -18.98
CA GLU A 94 -3.90 -1.18 -18.94
C GLU A 94 -2.46 -1.15 -18.42
N PRO A 95 -1.52 -0.51 -19.14
CA PRO A 95 -0.22 -0.26 -18.53
C PRO A 95 -0.54 0.34 -17.17
N VAL A 96 -0.02 -0.25 -16.10
CA VAL A 96 -0.24 0.23 -14.74
C VAL A 96 0.19 1.69 -14.74
N LYS A 97 -0.76 2.58 -15.01
CA LYS A 97 -0.67 3.99 -14.68
C LYS A 97 -0.59 3.88 -13.18
N GLU A 98 0.63 3.92 -12.65
CA GLU A 98 0.92 4.02 -11.23
C GLU A 98 -0.20 4.87 -10.63
N SER A 99 -0.88 4.35 -9.60
CA SER A 99 -2.14 4.86 -9.04
C SER A 99 -1.99 6.28 -8.47
N LEU A 100 -1.72 7.24 -9.36
CA LEU A 100 -1.60 8.67 -9.18
C LEU A 100 -2.90 9.34 -9.60
N TYR A 101 -3.90 8.56 -10.05
CA TYR A 101 -5.23 9.05 -10.38
C TYR A 101 -5.82 9.93 -9.26
N PRO A 102 -5.78 9.52 -7.97
CA PRO A 102 -6.25 10.39 -6.89
C PRO A 102 -5.45 11.70 -6.82
N LEU A 103 -4.12 11.63 -6.95
CA LEU A 103 -3.24 12.79 -6.92
C LEU A 103 -3.58 13.79 -8.03
N PHE A 104 -3.73 13.34 -9.28
CA PHE A 104 -4.08 14.20 -10.40
C PHE A 104 -5.48 14.80 -10.26
N LEU A 105 -6.43 14.03 -9.73
CA LEU A 105 -7.79 14.53 -9.45
C LEU A 105 -7.75 15.64 -8.40
N ILE A 106 -6.99 15.45 -7.31
CA ILE A 106 -6.81 16.45 -6.26
C ILE A 106 -6.16 17.72 -6.82
N VAL A 107 -5.04 17.57 -7.52
CA VAL A 107 -4.31 18.72 -8.12
C VAL A 107 -5.19 19.47 -9.10
N GLY A 108 -5.93 18.76 -9.95
CA GLY A 108 -6.87 19.35 -10.91
C GLY A 108 -8.00 20.11 -10.22
N PHE A 109 -8.58 19.55 -9.15
CA PHE A 109 -9.64 20.21 -8.39
C PHE A 109 -9.13 21.48 -7.68
N ILE A 110 -7.97 21.41 -7.02
CA ILE A 110 -7.35 22.56 -6.35
C ILE A 110 -7.01 23.64 -7.38
N ALA A 111 -6.43 23.28 -8.52
CA ALA A 111 -6.12 24.22 -9.60
C ALA A 111 -7.40 24.87 -10.16
N GLY A 112 -8.48 24.10 -10.35
CA GLY A 112 -9.77 24.60 -10.79
C GLY A 112 -10.39 25.60 -9.82
N VAL A 113 -10.38 25.30 -8.51
CA VAL A 113 -10.85 26.22 -7.46
C VAL A 113 -9.99 27.49 -7.43
N THR A 114 -8.67 27.33 -7.51
CA THR A 114 -7.71 28.45 -7.50
C THR A 114 -7.93 29.37 -8.71
N LEU A 115 -8.15 28.81 -9.89
CA LEU A 115 -8.51 29.55 -11.10
C LEU A 115 -9.88 30.22 -10.98
N LEU A 116 -10.86 29.56 -10.38
CA LEU A 116 -12.20 30.13 -10.14
C LEU A 116 -12.13 31.33 -9.19
N ILE A 117 -11.28 31.28 -8.16
CA ILE A 117 -11.02 32.41 -7.26
C ILE A 117 -10.37 33.57 -8.03
N ALA A 118 -9.36 33.30 -8.87
CA ALA A 118 -8.72 34.31 -9.71
C ALA A 118 -9.74 34.98 -10.67
N LEU A 119 -10.61 34.18 -11.29
CA LEU A 119 -11.69 34.67 -12.15
C LEU A 119 -12.73 35.50 -11.37
N ALA A 120 -13.11 35.07 -10.17
CA ALA A 120 -14.11 35.75 -9.34
C ALA A 120 -13.61 37.08 -8.74
N THR A 121 -12.34 37.14 -8.38
CA THR A 121 -11.70 38.34 -7.81
C THR A 121 -11.15 39.28 -8.88
N GLY A 122 -10.92 38.78 -10.10
CA GLY A 122 -10.25 39.50 -11.18
C GLY A 122 -8.75 39.66 -10.96
N ASP A 123 -8.18 39.05 -9.91
CA ASP A 123 -6.76 39.11 -9.57
C ASP A 123 -6.01 37.91 -10.16
N TRP A 124 -5.15 38.19 -11.15
CA TRP A 124 -4.31 37.21 -11.84
C TRP A 124 -2.87 37.21 -11.33
N SER A 125 -2.63 37.81 -10.17
CA SER A 125 -1.32 37.84 -9.55
C SER A 125 -0.89 36.43 -9.15
N ILE A 126 0.37 36.10 -9.43
CA ILE A 126 0.94 34.78 -9.13
C ILE A 126 1.02 34.52 -7.62
N GLU A 127 1.22 35.57 -6.81
CA GLU A 127 1.35 35.43 -5.36
C GLU A 127 0.05 34.90 -4.70
N PRO A 128 -1.14 35.51 -4.89
CA PRO A 128 -2.41 34.91 -4.47
C PRO A 128 -2.65 33.53 -5.09
N LEU A 129 -2.38 33.35 -6.38
CA LEU A 129 -2.62 32.09 -7.07
C LEU A 129 -1.83 30.93 -6.43
N MET A 130 -0.53 31.11 -6.20
CA MET A 130 0.30 30.11 -5.53
C MET A 130 -0.14 29.87 -4.09
N ARG A 131 -0.56 30.92 -3.37
CA ARG A 131 -1.04 30.80 -1.99
C ARG A 131 -2.29 29.94 -1.89
N HIS A 132 -3.30 30.21 -2.71
CA HIS A 132 -4.54 29.42 -2.72
C HIS A 132 -4.28 27.96 -3.13
N PHE A 133 -3.41 27.75 -4.12
CA PHE A 133 -3.02 26.41 -4.55
C PHE A 133 -2.31 25.63 -3.43
N MET A 134 -1.33 26.25 -2.76
CA MET A 134 -0.60 25.64 -1.64
C MET A 134 -1.50 25.39 -0.43
N ALA A 135 -2.39 26.33 -0.11
CA ALA A 135 -3.38 26.18 0.94
C ALA A 135 -4.27 24.95 0.70
N GLY A 136 -4.81 24.82 -0.52
CA GLY A 136 -5.61 23.67 -0.92
C GLY A 136 -4.83 22.35 -0.81
N PHE A 137 -3.56 22.34 -1.22
CA PHE A 137 -2.71 21.15 -1.12
C PHE A 137 -2.54 20.71 0.34
N PHE A 138 -2.14 21.63 1.23
CA PHE A 138 -1.92 21.30 2.63
C PHE A 138 -3.20 20.83 3.34
N ILE A 139 -4.34 21.48 3.08
CA ILE A 139 -5.64 21.06 3.67
C ILE A 139 -5.99 19.64 3.24
N VAL A 140 -5.95 19.36 1.94
CA VAL A 140 -6.36 18.06 1.40
C VAL A 140 -5.39 16.94 1.83
N PHE A 141 -4.08 17.19 1.81
CA PHE A 141 -3.10 16.20 2.25
C PHE A 141 -3.09 16.00 3.76
N SER A 142 -3.42 17.02 4.54
CA SER A 142 -3.64 16.88 5.98
C SER A 142 -4.87 16.00 6.24
N PHE A 143 -5.98 16.25 5.53
CA PHE A 143 -7.21 15.45 5.65
C PHE A 143 -6.97 13.96 5.36
N PHE A 144 -6.23 13.61 4.29
CA PHE A 144 -5.93 12.20 4.01
C PHE A 144 -5.11 11.51 5.11
N LYS A 145 -4.20 12.24 5.76
CA LYS A 145 -3.44 11.71 6.91
C LYS A 145 -4.34 11.51 8.12
N LEU A 146 -5.37 12.33 8.29
CA LEU A 146 -6.35 12.23 9.37
C LEU A 146 -7.36 11.09 9.17
N LEU A 147 -7.51 10.53 7.96
CA LEU A 147 -8.36 9.35 7.71
C LEU A 147 -7.82 8.08 8.35
N ASP A 148 -6.49 7.91 8.37
CA ASP A 148 -5.81 6.80 9.04
C ASP A 148 -4.56 7.30 9.79
N PRO A 149 -4.73 7.97 10.95
CA PRO A 149 -3.60 8.51 11.71
C PRO A 149 -2.58 7.44 12.14
N PRO A 150 -2.99 6.26 12.66
CA PRO A 150 -2.04 5.21 13.01
C PRO A 150 -1.24 4.68 11.81
N GLY A 151 -1.91 4.43 10.68
CA GLY A 151 -1.26 3.99 9.45
C GLY A 151 -0.28 5.04 8.92
N PHE A 152 -0.68 6.31 8.88
CA PHE A 152 0.20 7.42 8.52
C PHE A 152 1.45 7.48 9.40
N VAL A 153 1.29 7.48 10.73
CA VAL A 153 2.42 7.58 11.66
C VAL A 153 3.41 6.43 11.46
N SER A 154 2.91 5.21 11.24
CA SER A 154 3.76 4.04 11.00
C SER A 154 4.58 4.19 9.70
N ALA A 155 3.95 4.66 8.61
CA ALA A 155 4.61 4.86 7.33
C ALA A 155 5.57 6.07 7.34
N TYR A 156 5.16 7.17 7.98
CA TYR A 156 5.92 8.43 8.04
C TYR A 156 7.29 8.27 8.72
N ARG A 157 7.37 7.40 9.73
CA ARG A 157 8.64 7.05 10.40
C ARG A 157 9.65 6.34 9.50
N GLY A 158 9.20 5.75 8.40
CA GLY A 158 10.07 5.04 7.45
C GLY A 158 11.03 5.95 6.70
N TYR A 159 10.64 7.21 6.46
CA TYR A 159 11.42 8.16 5.66
C TYR A 159 11.71 9.49 6.36
N ASP A 160 10.92 9.90 7.35
CA ASP A 160 11.15 11.14 8.09
C ASP A 160 12.10 10.94 9.29
N LEU A 161 13.24 11.64 9.26
CA LEU A 161 14.29 11.55 10.28
C LEU A 161 13.82 12.03 11.66
N ILE A 162 12.93 13.03 11.71
CA ILE A 162 12.41 13.61 12.95
C ILE A 162 11.39 12.66 13.56
N ALA A 163 10.47 12.13 12.76
CA ALA A 163 9.46 11.15 13.19
C ALA A 163 10.10 9.85 13.69
N ARG A 164 11.22 9.43 13.08
CA ARG A 164 11.99 8.27 13.53
C ARG A 164 12.60 8.49 14.93
N LYS A 165 13.06 9.70 15.24
CA LYS A 165 13.64 10.04 16.56
C LYS A 165 12.57 10.38 17.61
N VAL A 166 11.50 11.06 17.19
CA VAL A 166 10.43 11.56 18.05
C VAL A 166 9.10 10.99 17.57
N PRO A 167 8.64 9.85 18.11
CA PRO A 167 7.40 9.17 17.75
C PRO A 167 6.14 10.05 17.78
N ALA A 168 6.11 11.05 18.66
CA ALA A 168 5.02 12.01 18.81
C ALA A 168 4.93 13.00 17.64
N TRP A 169 6.03 13.25 16.92
CA TRP A 169 6.05 14.18 15.78
C TRP A 169 5.10 13.74 14.66
N GLY A 170 5.06 12.44 14.36
CA GLY A 170 4.14 11.91 13.36
C GLY A 170 2.66 12.14 13.70
N TRP A 171 2.31 12.24 14.99
CA TRP A 171 0.94 12.54 15.40
C TRP A 171 0.62 14.03 15.31
N ALA A 172 1.60 14.90 15.53
CA ALA A 172 1.42 16.35 15.44
C ALA A 172 1.42 16.86 13.99
N TYR A 173 2.16 16.21 13.10
CA TYR A 173 2.43 16.69 11.74
C TYR A 173 1.18 16.97 10.89
N PRO A 174 0.13 16.13 10.85
CA PRO A 174 -1.08 16.43 10.09
C PRO A 174 -1.74 17.76 10.51
N PHE A 175 -1.66 18.12 11.80
CA PHE A 175 -2.19 19.38 12.31
C PHE A 175 -1.31 20.58 11.93
N VAL A 176 0.01 20.37 11.82
CA VAL A 176 0.93 21.40 11.31
C VAL A 176 0.60 21.72 9.85
N GLU A 177 0.39 20.71 9.02
CA GLU A 177 -0.04 20.92 7.63
C GLU A 177 -1.42 21.59 7.56
N LEU A 178 -2.38 21.18 8.40
CA LEU A 178 -3.69 21.84 8.46
C LEU A 178 -3.55 23.33 8.80
N ALA A 179 -2.72 23.64 9.79
CA ALA A 179 -2.46 25.02 10.21
C ALA A 179 -1.81 25.84 9.08
N LEU A 180 -0.83 25.28 8.37
CA LEU A 180 -0.19 25.91 7.20
C LEU A 180 -1.16 26.12 6.04
N GLY A 181 -2.16 25.24 5.89
CA GLY A 181 -3.16 25.37 4.85
C GLY A 181 -4.24 26.43 5.14
N VAL A 182 -4.49 26.72 6.42
CA VAL A 182 -5.51 27.68 6.86
C VAL A 182 -4.93 29.10 7.06
N ALA A 183 -3.62 29.21 7.32
CA ALA A 183 -2.91 30.47 7.53
C ALA A 183 -2.78 31.32 6.24
#